data_AF-C7D839-F1
#
_entry.id   AF-C7D839-F1
#
_cell.length_a   1.000
_cell.length_b   1.000
_cell.length_c   1.000
_cell.angle_alpha   90.00
_cell.angle_beta   90.00
_cell.angle_gamma   90.00
#
_symmetry.space_group_name_H-M   'P 1'
#
loop_
_entity.id
_entity.type
_entity.pdbx_description
1 polymer ?
#
loop_
_entity_poly.entity_id
_entity_poly.type
_entity_poly.pdbx_seq_one_letter_code
_entity_poly.pdbx_strand_id
1 'polypeptide(L)'
;MGEPVVMYCVGATKAGTSWLYRYLHGRDDCHFRSVKELHYFDTFEADARDKQLQQFLTGRDRFVKTRVEAEQAKKGWKVRNMDRRIADMDELIRVIGGVRDRDAAYIDYLHSGIDGQRLVGDMTPGYSLLDENMYRQMEQASPNTRFVFLMRDPVERLWSHVRMQAKRFLQPGEEVEIKAGRILNRTVNKGQETHIPARGDYRGTVQRLRAALPPGKLLVEYAENLLTEAGLKRLCAFLGLPMQAAETQERVHEGIKISLDDEQRSQTARFLEHQYEWAAQNVGPLPEAWQNNLARV
;
A
#
# COMPACT_ATOMS: atom_id res chain seq x y z
N MET A 1 -0.81 11.33 -27.71
CA MET A 1 -1.20 11.36 -26.27
C MET A 1 0.04 11.75 -25.48
N GLY A 2 -0.09 12.49 -24.38
CA GLY A 2 1.04 12.82 -23.51
C GLY A 2 1.55 11.58 -22.77
N GLU A 3 2.74 11.66 -22.18
CA GLU A 3 3.31 10.62 -21.33
C GLU A 3 2.35 10.30 -20.15
N PRO A 4 2.09 9.01 -19.86
CA PRO A 4 1.19 8.63 -18.78
C PRO A 4 1.69 9.14 -17.42
N VAL A 5 0.76 9.36 -16.49
CA VAL A 5 1.10 9.64 -15.10
C VAL A 5 1.71 8.40 -14.46
N VAL A 6 2.89 8.54 -13.85
CA VAL A 6 3.45 7.51 -12.96
C VAL A 6 2.96 7.76 -11.55
N MET A 7 2.04 6.91 -11.08
CA MET A 7 1.48 7.00 -9.74
C MET A 7 2.23 6.12 -8.75
N TYR A 8 2.63 6.70 -7.61
CA TYR A 8 3.10 5.97 -6.44
C TYR A 8 2.07 6.04 -5.31
N CYS A 9 1.46 4.91 -4.94
CA CYS A 9 0.72 4.82 -3.67
C CYS A 9 1.67 4.37 -2.56
N VAL A 10 2.23 5.34 -1.85
CA VAL A 10 3.34 5.12 -0.91
C VAL A 10 2.89 4.62 0.46
N GLY A 11 1.61 4.68 0.78
CA GLY A 11 1.12 4.27 2.09
C GLY A 11 -0.30 4.76 2.39
N ALA A 12 -0.73 4.63 3.63
CA ALA A 12 -0.07 3.86 4.70
C ALA A 12 -0.40 2.36 4.61
N THR A 13 0.44 1.52 5.22
CA THR A 13 0.14 0.08 5.33
C THR A 13 -1.19 -0.10 6.10
N LYS A 14 -2.10 -0.90 5.55
CA LYS A 14 -3.47 -1.14 6.07
C LYS A 14 -4.43 0.07 6.01
N ALA A 15 -4.15 1.06 5.17
CA ALA A 15 -4.99 2.25 5.00
C ALA A 15 -5.89 2.22 3.74
N GLY A 16 -6.28 1.04 3.25
CA GLY A 16 -7.24 0.94 2.12
C GLY A 16 -6.60 0.93 0.72
N THR A 17 -5.28 0.85 0.61
CA THR A 17 -4.57 0.77 -0.69
C THR A 17 -5.02 -0.40 -1.56
N SER A 18 -5.49 -1.51 -0.97
CA SER A 18 -6.07 -2.63 -1.72
C SER A 18 -7.38 -2.29 -2.44
N TRP A 19 -8.22 -1.42 -1.86
CA TRP A 19 -9.44 -0.95 -2.52
C TRP A 19 -9.06 -0.02 -3.69
N LEU A 20 -8.16 0.93 -3.44
CA LEU A 20 -7.69 1.85 -4.49
C LEU A 20 -7.04 1.09 -5.65
N TYR A 21 -6.23 0.07 -5.36
CA TYR A 21 -5.67 -0.81 -6.37
C TYR A 21 -6.76 -1.44 -7.24
N ARG A 22 -7.80 -2.01 -6.64
CA ARG A 22 -8.88 -2.67 -7.40
C ARG A 22 -9.63 -1.68 -8.28
N TYR A 23 -9.93 -0.51 -7.74
CA TYR A 23 -10.59 0.57 -8.48
C TYR A 23 -9.75 0.97 -9.70
N LEU A 24 -8.45 1.28 -9.52
CA LEU A 24 -7.60 1.74 -10.62
C LEU A 24 -7.23 0.61 -11.60
N HIS A 25 -6.89 -0.59 -11.12
CA HIS A 25 -6.57 -1.75 -11.96
C HIS A 25 -7.78 -2.22 -12.79
N GLY A 26 -9.01 -1.95 -12.36
CA GLY A 26 -10.22 -2.30 -13.09
C GLY A 26 -10.56 -1.36 -14.26
N ARG A 27 -9.79 -0.29 -14.47
CA ARG A 27 -10.07 0.72 -15.49
C ARG A 27 -9.22 0.51 -16.73
N ASP A 28 -9.83 0.69 -17.90
CA ASP A 28 -9.15 0.53 -19.20
C ASP A 28 -8.14 1.65 -19.50
N ASP A 29 -8.24 2.79 -18.80
CA ASP A 29 -7.32 3.93 -18.93
C ASP A 29 -6.17 3.92 -17.91
N CYS A 30 -6.04 2.85 -17.13
CA CYS A 30 -4.99 2.62 -16.16
C CYS A 30 -4.23 1.33 -16.47
N HIS A 31 -2.92 1.33 -16.25
CA HIS A 31 -2.05 0.18 -16.43
C HIS A 31 -1.36 -0.17 -15.11
N PHE A 32 -1.44 -1.45 -14.73
CA PHE A 32 -0.75 -2.01 -13.58
C PHE A 32 -0.16 -3.36 -13.97
N ARG A 33 1.11 -3.58 -13.62
CA ARG A 33 1.72 -4.91 -13.70
C ARG A 33 1.01 -5.86 -12.75
N SER A 34 1.06 -7.16 -13.03
CA SER A 34 0.30 -8.16 -12.27
C SER A 34 0.92 -8.50 -10.91
N VAL A 35 2.15 -8.05 -10.66
CA VAL A 35 2.83 -8.12 -9.37
C VAL A 35 2.52 -6.86 -8.57
N LYS A 36 2.10 -7.04 -7.32
CA LYS A 36 1.80 -5.95 -6.39
C LYS A 36 2.95 -5.76 -5.41
N GLU A 37 3.06 -4.54 -4.88
CA GLU A 37 4.07 -4.16 -3.88
C GLU A 37 5.47 -4.47 -4.41
N LEU A 38 5.95 -3.63 -5.35
CA LEU A 38 7.16 -3.87 -6.13
C LEU A 38 8.43 -3.76 -5.28
N HIS A 39 8.40 -2.97 -4.20
CA HIS A 39 9.53 -2.85 -3.27
C HIS A 39 10.87 -2.47 -3.95
N TYR A 40 10.80 -1.69 -5.03
CA TYR A 40 11.99 -1.20 -5.73
C TYR A 40 12.78 -0.17 -4.88
N PHE A 41 12.12 0.90 -4.44
CA PHE A 41 12.76 2.02 -3.75
C PHE A 41 13.16 1.75 -2.28
N ASP A 42 12.63 0.71 -1.63
CA ASP A 42 13.01 0.33 -0.26
C ASP A 42 13.99 -0.87 -0.22
N THR A 43 14.61 -1.20 -1.36
CA THR A 43 15.56 -2.32 -1.48
C THR A 43 16.87 -1.93 -2.17
N PHE A 44 17.31 -0.68 -2.01
CA PHE A 44 18.62 -0.24 -2.52
C PHE A 44 19.79 -0.84 -1.71
N GLU A 45 19.60 -1.03 -0.40
CA GLU A 45 20.57 -1.70 0.46
C GLU A 45 20.69 -3.19 0.13
N ALA A 46 21.92 -3.72 0.07
CA ALA A 46 22.20 -5.09 -0.38
C ALA A 46 21.40 -6.14 0.40
N ASP A 47 21.40 -6.07 1.74
CA ASP A 47 20.67 -7.01 2.59
C ASP A 47 19.15 -6.96 2.36
N ALA A 48 18.59 -5.76 2.13
CA ALA A 48 17.17 -5.58 1.86
C ALA A 48 16.82 -6.13 0.47
N ARG A 49 17.66 -5.85 -0.53
CA ARG A 49 17.55 -6.38 -1.88
C ARG A 49 17.56 -7.89 -1.92
N ASP A 50 18.53 -8.52 -1.27
CA ASP A 50 18.68 -9.97 -1.30
C ASP A 50 17.48 -10.66 -0.64
N LYS A 51 17.02 -10.13 0.51
CA LYS A 51 15.79 -10.60 1.16
C LYS A 51 14.56 -10.46 0.26
N GLN A 52 14.44 -9.35 -0.46
CA GLN A 52 13.31 -9.12 -1.37
C GLN A 52 13.36 -10.05 -2.58
N LEU A 53 14.54 -10.25 -3.19
CA LEU A 53 14.73 -11.17 -4.30
C LEU A 53 14.37 -12.61 -3.90
N GLN A 54 14.79 -13.07 -2.71
CA GLN A 54 14.39 -14.39 -2.21
C GLN A 54 12.88 -14.52 -2.02
N GLN A 55 12.20 -13.47 -1.53
CA GLN A 55 10.74 -13.46 -1.42
C GLN A 55 10.05 -13.54 -2.78
N PHE A 56 10.56 -12.81 -3.79
CA PHE A 56 10.03 -12.85 -5.14
C PHE A 56 10.28 -14.17 -5.85
N LEU A 57 11.46 -14.78 -5.70
CA LEU A 57 11.75 -16.13 -6.20
C LEU A 57 10.79 -17.16 -5.59
N THR A 58 10.59 -17.12 -4.26
CA THR A 58 9.62 -18.00 -3.58
C THR A 58 8.18 -17.75 -4.08
N GLY A 59 7.82 -16.49 -4.31
CA GLY A 59 6.52 -16.10 -4.89
C GLY A 59 6.33 -16.64 -6.30
N ARG A 60 7.37 -16.53 -7.13
CA ARG A 60 7.42 -17.05 -8.51
C ARG A 60 7.23 -18.55 -8.55
N ASP A 61 7.94 -19.31 -7.72
CA ASP A 61 7.84 -20.77 -7.68
C ASP A 61 6.42 -21.25 -7.35
N ARG A 62 5.72 -20.51 -6.48
CA ARG A 62 4.30 -20.74 -6.20
C ARG A 62 3.40 -20.43 -7.40
N PHE A 63 3.69 -19.41 -8.20
CA PHE A 63 2.97 -19.17 -9.45
C PHE A 63 3.20 -20.29 -10.46
N VAL A 64 4.44 -20.77 -10.61
CA VAL A 64 4.78 -21.92 -11.47
C VAL A 64 4.01 -23.16 -11.03
N LYS A 65 4.01 -23.48 -9.73
CA LYS A 65 3.22 -24.59 -9.19
C LYS A 65 1.73 -24.45 -9.51
N THR A 66 1.17 -23.26 -9.27
CA THR A 66 -0.25 -22.96 -9.54
C THR A 66 -0.59 -23.07 -11.03
N ARG A 67 0.35 -22.70 -11.91
CA ARG A 67 0.23 -22.83 -13.37
C ARG A 67 0.14 -24.30 -13.77
N VAL A 68 1.04 -25.16 -13.27
CA VAL A 68 1.05 -26.60 -13.56
C VAL A 68 -0.25 -27.27 -13.10
N GLU A 69 -0.72 -26.95 -11.89
CA GLU A 69 -2.02 -27.44 -11.39
C GLU A 69 -3.20 -26.99 -12.27
N ALA A 70 -3.17 -25.75 -12.76
CA ALA A 70 -4.20 -25.22 -13.65
C ALA A 70 -4.18 -25.90 -15.04
N GLU A 71 -3.00 -26.22 -15.55
CA GLU A 71 -2.79 -26.93 -16.81
C GLU A 71 -3.34 -28.37 -16.72
N GLN A 72 -3.00 -29.09 -15.65
CA GLN A 72 -3.57 -30.41 -15.35
C GLN A 72 -5.10 -30.39 -15.22
N ALA A 73 -5.64 -29.33 -14.60
CA ALA A 73 -7.08 -29.10 -14.48
C ALA A 73 -7.73 -28.53 -15.76
N LYS A 74 -6.99 -28.39 -16.87
CA LYS A 74 -7.45 -27.83 -18.16
C LYS A 74 -8.09 -26.44 -18.05
N LYS A 75 -7.67 -25.63 -17.07
CA LYS A 75 -8.15 -24.25 -16.85
C LYS A 75 -7.32 -23.25 -17.65
N GLY A 76 -7.51 -23.22 -18.97
CA GLY A 76 -6.69 -22.40 -19.89
C GLY A 76 -6.62 -20.91 -19.54
N TRP A 77 -7.71 -20.30 -19.07
CA TRP A 77 -7.69 -18.90 -18.61
C TRP A 77 -6.77 -18.68 -17.40
N LYS A 78 -6.71 -19.66 -16.49
CA LYS A 78 -5.88 -19.60 -15.28
C LYS A 78 -4.41 -19.82 -15.64
N VAL A 79 -4.12 -20.69 -16.60
CA VAL A 79 -2.76 -20.87 -17.17
C VAL A 79 -2.25 -19.54 -17.73
N ARG A 80 -3.00 -18.91 -18.64
CA ARG A 80 -2.62 -17.60 -19.22
C ARG A 80 -2.41 -16.51 -18.17
N ASN A 81 -3.27 -16.47 -17.15
CA ASN A 81 -3.10 -15.52 -16.04
C ASN A 81 -1.84 -15.80 -15.22
N MET A 82 -1.47 -17.07 -14.99
CA MET A 82 -0.23 -17.42 -14.30
C MET A 82 1.01 -17.15 -15.17
N ASP A 83 0.95 -17.42 -16.48
CA ASP A 83 2.04 -17.09 -17.41
C ASP A 83 2.40 -15.60 -17.35
N ARG A 84 1.40 -14.72 -17.42
CA ARG A 84 1.58 -13.27 -17.26
C ARG A 84 2.24 -12.92 -15.92
N ARG A 85 1.78 -13.52 -14.81
CA ARG A 85 2.33 -13.24 -13.47
C ARG A 85 3.77 -13.74 -13.32
N ILE A 86 4.11 -14.87 -13.92
CA ILE A 86 5.47 -15.40 -13.91
C ILE A 86 6.38 -14.48 -14.72
N ALA A 87 5.96 -14.07 -15.92
CA ALA A 87 6.73 -13.16 -16.77
C ALA A 87 6.97 -11.81 -16.08
N ASP A 88 5.93 -11.20 -15.50
CA ASP A 88 6.05 -9.94 -14.76
C ASP A 88 6.95 -10.08 -13.52
N MET A 89 6.91 -11.22 -12.83
CA MET A 89 7.78 -11.47 -11.67
C MET A 89 9.24 -11.70 -12.10
N ASP A 90 9.48 -12.42 -13.20
CA ASP A 90 10.81 -12.66 -13.75
C ASP A 90 11.49 -11.37 -14.19
N GLU A 91 10.73 -10.48 -14.84
CA GLU A 91 11.23 -9.17 -15.22
C GLU A 91 11.52 -8.29 -13.99
N LEU A 92 10.63 -8.27 -13.00
CA LEU A 92 10.84 -7.52 -11.76
C LEU A 92 12.09 -8.01 -10.99
N ILE A 93 12.31 -9.33 -10.91
CA ILE A 93 13.51 -9.92 -10.31
C ILE A 93 14.77 -9.42 -11.03
N ARG A 94 14.77 -9.39 -12.38
CA ARG A 94 15.89 -8.85 -13.17
C ARG A 94 16.11 -7.37 -12.90
N VAL A 95 15.04 -6.57 -12.83
CA VAL A 95 15.12 -5.13 -12.55
C VAL A 95 15.70 -4.85 -11.17
N ILE A 96 15.23 -5.56 -10.14
CA ILE A 96 15.67 -5.34 -8.76
C ILE A 96 17.11 -5.84 -8.54
N GLY A 97 17.48 -6.96 -9.14
CA GLY A 97 18.81 -7.55 -9.05
C GLY A 97 19.83 -6.93 -10.02
N GLY A 98 19.37 -6.13 -10.98
CA GLY A 98 20.20 -5.48 -11.99
C GLY A 98 20.79 -4.14 -11.56
N VAL A 99 21.45 -3.47 -12.50
CA VAL A 99 21.98 -2.12 -12.34
C VAL A 99 20.84 -1.11 -12.35
N ARG A 100 20.83 -0.19 -11.38
CA ARG A 100 19.80 0.85 -11.21
C ARG A 100 20.31 2.21 -11.72
N ASP A 101 20.66 2.30 -13.01
CA ASP A 101 21.04 3.58 -13.63
C ASP A 101 19.80 4.45 -13.80
N ARG A 102 19.69 5.49 -12.96
CA ARG A 102 18.60 6.49 -12.97
C ARG A 102 17.21 5.85 -13.05
N ASP A 103 17.05 4.69 -12.43
CA ASP A 103 15.82 3.91 -12.34
C ASP A 103 15.16 3.55 -13.69
N ALA A 104 15.90 3.66 -14.81
CA ALA A 104 15.35 3.52 -16.16
C ALA A 104 14.69 2.15 -16.39
N ALA A 105 15.37 1.06 -15.99
CA ALA A 105 14.83 -0.30 -16.14
C ALA A 105 13.54 -0.53 -15.31
N TYR A 106 13.38 0.18 -14.19
CA TYR A 106 12.16 0.13 -13.38
C TYR A 106 11.02 0.91 -14.03
N ILE A 107 11.31 2.06 -14.63
CA ILE A 107 10.33 2.83 -15.38
C ILE A 107 9.89 2.07 -16.63
N ASP A 108 10.83 1.45 -17.36
CA ASP A 108 10.52 0.57 -18.50
C ASP A 108 9.63 -0.60 -18.07
N TYR A 109 9.91 -1.20 -16.91
CA TYR A 109 9.06 -2.23 -16.31
C TYR A 109 7.62 -1.70 -16.06
N LEU A 110 7.45 -0.51 -15.49
CA LEU A 110 6.12 0.04 -15.26
C LEU A 110 5.34 0.34 -16.56
N HIS A 111 6.04 0.70 -17.64
CA HIS A 111 5.44 1.07 -18.92
C HIS A 111 5.30 -0.11 -19.90
N SER A 112 5.89 -1.26 -19.61
CA SER A 112 5.82 -2.42 -20.49
C SER A 112 4.39 -2.91 -20.64
N GLY A 113 3.90 -2.89 -21.89
CA GLY A 113 2.54 -3.30 -22.22
C GLY A 113 1.48 -2.20 -22.11
N ILE A 114 1.88 -0.92 -22.00
CA ILE A 114 0.93 0.18 -22.21
C ILE A 114 0.48 0.24 -23.67
N ASP A 115 -0.80 0.54 -23.87
CA ASP A 115 -1.45 0.78 -25.16
C ASP A 115 -2.47 1.92 -25.00
N GLY A 116 -1.97 3.14 -24.78
CA GLY A 116 -2.78 4.35 -24.65
C GLY A 116 -3.36 4.64 -23.26
N GLN A 117 -3.02 3.86 -22.22
CA GLN A 117 -3.40 4.18 -20.84
C GLN A 117 -2.82 5.52 -20.40
N ARG A 118 -3.56 6.22 -19.53
CA ARG A 118 -3.24 7.55 -19.01
C ARG A 118 -2.41 7.48 -17.73
N LEU A 119 -2.42 6.34 -17.05
CA LEU A 119 -1.76 6.14 -15.76
C LEU A 119 -1.07 4.78 -15.72
N VAL A 120 0.15 4.75 -15.20
CA VAL A 120 0.83 3.54 -14.73
C VAL A 120 0.99 3.65 -13.21
N GLY A 121 0.92 2.55 -12.47
CA GLY A 121 0.95 2.61 -11.01
C GLY A 121 1.84 1.58 -10.31
N ASP A 122 2.58 2.05 -9.31
CA ASP A 122 3.17 1.23 -8.24
C ASP A 122 2.47 1.54 -6.93
N MET A 123 2.02 0.49 -6.27
CA MET A 123 1.41 0.58 -4.95
C MET A 123 2.19 -0.28 -3.98
N THR A 124 3.16 0.35 -3.33
CA THR A 124 3.97 -0.25 -2.29
C THR A 124 3.80 0.57 -1.01
N PRO A 125 2.84 0.20 -0.12
CA PRO A 125 2.58 0.93 1.12
C PRO A 125 3.77 0.98 2.10
N GLY A 126 4.80 0.16 1.85
CA GLY A 126 6.07 0.19 2.55
C GLY A 126 6.86 1.47 2.31
N TYR A 127 6.64 2.17 1.19
CA TYR A 127 7.33 3.40 0.84
C TYR A 127 7.09 4.55 1.83
N SER A 128 6.05 4.47 2.67
CA SER A 128 5.80 5.42 3.77
C SER A 128 6.99 5.57 4.75
N LEU A 129 7.86 4.56 4.82
CA LEU A 129 9.06 4.56 5.66
C LEU A 129 10.28 5.19 5.00
N LEU A 130 10.21 5.56 3.73
CA LEU A 130 11.31 6.16 3.02
C LEU A 130 11.64 7.56 3.56
N ASP A 131 12.89 7.94 3.35
CA ASP A 131 13.38 9.28 3.62
C ASP A 131 13.11 10.24 2.45
N GLU A 132 13.44 11.50 2.65
CA GLU A 132 13.21 12.53 1.65
C GLU A 132 14.08 12.37 0.39
N ASN A 133 15.28 11.81 0.52
CA ASN A 133 16.17 11.60 -0.63
C ASN A 133 15.56 10.58 -1.58
N MET A 134 15.03 9.48 -1.04
CA MET A 134 14.39 8.47 -1.86
C MET A 134 13.08 8.99 -2.48
N TYR A 135 12.29 9.80 -1.77
CA TYR A 135 11.12 10.45 -2.40
C TYR A 135 11.51 11.41 -3.54
N ARG A 136 12.62 12.15 -3.41
CA ARG A 136 13.16 12.97 -4.50
C ARG A 136 13.60 12.11 -5.69
N GLN A 137 14.26 10.97 -5.43
CA GLN A 137 14.63 10.03 -6.49
C GLN A 137 13.40 9.46 -7.21
N MET A 138 12.37 9.03 -6.47
CA MET A 138 11.10 8.57 -7.04
C MET A 138 10.43 9.64 -7.90
N GLU A 139 10.48 10.91 -7.46
CA GLU A 139 9.92 12.04 -8.19
C GLU A 139 10.63 12.31 -9.51
N GLN A 140 11.96 12.14 -9.53
CA GLN A 140 12.83 12.34 -10.68
C GLN A 140 12.82 11.16 -11.68
N ALA A 141 12.34 9.99 -11.27
CA ALA A 141 12.30 8.80 -12.12
C ALA A 141 11.40 8.97 -13.36
N SER A 142 10.40 9.86 -13.31
CA SER A 142 9.62 10.26 -14.49
C SER A 142 9.19 11.73 -14.37
N PRO A 143 9.10 12.48 -15.48
CA PRO A 143 8.65 13.87 -15.45
C PRO A 143 7.23 14.03 -14.87
N ASN A 144 6.35 13.03 -15.04
CA ASN A 144 4.95 13.10 -14.67
C ASN A 144 4.57 12.17 -13.50
N THR A 145 5.25 12.34 -12.37
CA THR A 145 5.00 11.58 -11.14
C THR A 145 3.88 12.16 -10.27
N ARG A 146 3.07 11.29 -9.66
CA ARG A 146 2.04 11.65 -8.65
C ARG A 146 2.08 10.69 -7.48
N PHE A 147 2.05 11.24 -6.27
CA PHE A 147 2.11 10.49 -5.03
C PHE A 147 0.77 10.53 -4.34
N VAL A 148 0.29 9.35 -3.90
CA VAL A 148 -0.92 9.21 -3.11
C VAL A 148 -0.58 8.58 -1.77
N PHE A 149 -0.97 9.26 -0.70
CA PHE A 149 -0.88 8.76 0.67
C PHE A 149 -2.28 8.67 1.27
N LEU A 150 -2.71 7.45 1.54
CA LEU A 150 -4.00 7.17 2.16
C LEU A 150 -3.86 7.01 3.66
N MET A 151 -4.80 7.63 4.38
CA MET A 151 -4.91 7.51 5.81
C MET A 151 -6.21 6.79 6.16
N ARG A 152 -6.16 5.92 7.16
CA ARG A 152 -7.32 5.27 7.77
C ARG A 152 -7.34 5.59 9.26
N ASP A 153 -8.47 5.40 9.93
CA ASP A 153 -8.54 5.53 11.37
C ASP A 153 -7.30 4.89 12.05
N PRO A 154 -6.50 5.66 12.81
CA PRO A 154 -5.25 5.20 13.41
C PRO A 154 -5.40 3.88 14.20
N VAL A 155 -6.46 3.75 15.01
CA VAL A 155 -6.72 2.56 15.84
C VAL A 155 -7.01 1.36 14.94
N GLU A 156 -7.94 1.50 13.99
CA GLU A 156 -8.33 0.45 13.07
C GLU A 156 -7.18 0.02 12.14
N ARG A 157 -6.33 0.97 11.73
CA ARG A 157 -5.12 0.71 10.94
C ARG A 157 -4.10 -0.08 11.77
N LEU A 158 -3.78 0.38 12.98
CA LEU A 158 -2.85 -0.29 13.88
C LEU A 158 -3.33 -1.71 14.17
N TRP A 159 -4.59 -1.88 14.55
CA TRP A 159 -5.16 -3.18 14.87
C TRP A 159 -5.17 -4.13 13.66
N SER A 160 -5.47 -3.62 12.48
CA SER A 160 -5.38 -4.41 11.25
C SER A 160 -3.95 -4.89 10.97
N HIS A 161 -2.95 -4.08 11.29
CA HIS A 161 -1.54 -4.45 11.14
C HIS A 161 -1.11 -5.48 12.20
N VAL A 162 -1.52 -5.30 13.46
CA VAL A 162 -1.29 -6.26 14.55
C VAL A 162 -1.87 -7.64 14.21
N ARG A 163 -3.12 -7.71 13.74
CA ARG A 163 -3.75 -8.98 13.33
C ARG A 163 -3.02 -9.63 12.16
N MET A 164 -2.54 -8.84 11.20
CA MET A 164 -1.73 -9.34 10.08
C MET A 164 -0.43 -9.97 10.60
N GLN A 165 0.30 -9.29 11.48
CA GLN A 165 1.55 -9.80 12.05
C GLN A 165 1.30 -11.07 12.88
N ALA A 166 0.25 -11.09 13.71
CA ALA A 166 -0.15 -12.26 14.49
C ALA A 166 -0.41 -13.47 13.58
N LYS A 167 -1.16 -13.29 12.49
CA LYS A 167 -1.44 -14.37 11.53
C LYS A 167 -0.20 -14.82 10.76
N ARG A 168 0.66 -13.88 10.34
CA ARG A 168 1.86 -14.17 9.53
C ARG A 168 2.87 -15.02 10.30
N PHE A 169 3.02 -14.79 11.60
CA PHE A 169 4.01 -15.46 12.44
C PHE A 169 3.39 -16.47 13.42
N LEU A 170 2.15 -16.89 13.19
CA LEU A 170 1.45 -17.84 14.06
C LEU A 170 2.20 -19.19 14.10
N GLN A 171 2.50 -19.68 15.31
CA GLN A 171 3.15 -20.98 15.51
C GLN A 171 2.13 -22.09 15.80
N PRO A 172 2.45 -23.37 15.54
CA PRO A 172 1.59 -24.48 15.93
C PRO A 172 1.20 -24.42 17.40
N GLY A 173 -0.11 -24.53 17.69
CA GLY A 173 -0.64 -24.46 19.05
C GLY A 173 -0.92 -23.05 19.59
N GLU A 174 -0.60 -21.98 18.84
CA GLU A 174 -0.99 -20.63 19.19
C GLU A 174 -2.37 -20.25 18.64
N GLU A 175 -3.11 -19.45 19.41
CA GLU A 175 -4.32 -18.77 18.95
C GLU A 175 -4.00 -17.35 18.46
N VAL A 176 -4.55 -17.00 17.30
CA VAL A 176 -4.29 -15.71 16.65
C VAL A 176 -4.76 -14.52 17.50
N GLU A 177 -5.86 -14.68 18.24
CA GLU A 177 -6.42 -13.64 19.11
C GLU A 177 -5.49 -13.35 20.30
N ILE A 178 -5.07 -14.39 21.01
CA ILE A 178 -4.10 -14.28 22.12
C ILE A 178 -2.80 -13.63 21.63
N LYS A 179 -2.29 -14.07 20.48
CA LYS A 179 -1.07 -13.50 19.90
C LYS A 179 -1.24 -12.03 19.51
N ALA A 180 -2.35 -11.68 18.89
CA ALA A 180 -2.66 -10.29 18.52
C ALA A 180 -2.77 -9.38 19.76
N GLY A 181 -3.46 -9.82 20.82
CA GLY A 181 -3.53 -9.08 22.09
C GLY A 181 -2.15 -8.88 22.72
N ARG A 182 -1.28 -9.90 22.71
CA ARG A 182 0.11 -9.76 23.20
C ARG A 182 0.91 -8.76 22.38
N ILE A 183 0.82 -8.79 21.05
CA ILE A 183 1.49 -7.82 20.16
C ILE A 183 0.97 -6.41 20.42
N LEU A 184 -0.35 -6.23 20.53
CA LEU A 184 -0.95 -4.93 20.84
C LEU A 184 -0.44 -4.37 22.16
N ASN A 185 -0.47 -5.18 23.23
CA ASN A 185 0.01 -4.77 24.55
C ASN A 185 1.51 -4.39 24.51
N ARG A 186 2.34 -5.16 23.80
CA ARG A 186 3.76 -4.80 23.60
C ARG A 186 3.91 -3.47 22.86
N THR A 187 3.08 -3.22 21.86
CA THR A 187 3.11 -2.00 21.05
C THR A 187 2.68 -0.76 21.86
N VAL A 188 1.48 -0.82 22.45
CA VAL A 188 0.78 0.33 23.04
C VAL A 188 1.28 0.61 24.47
N ASN A 189 1.49 -0.42 25.27
CA ASN A 189 1.76 -0.27 26.71
C ASN A 189 3.22 -0.47 27.09
N LYS A 190 4.06 -1.06 26.22
CA LYS A 190 5.48 -1.33 26.51
C LYS A 190 6.46 -0.61 25.60
N GLY A 191 5.99 0.13 24.60
CA GLY A 191 6.85 0.82 23.62
C GLY A 191 7.72 -0.13 22.78
N GLN A 192 7.32 -1.40 22.68
CA GLN A 192 7.99 -2.41 21.87
C GLN A 192 7.35 -2.46 20.46
N GLU A 193 7.81 -3.35 19.59
CA GLU A 193 7.23 -3.54 18.25
C GLU A 193 7.18 -2.24 17.42
N THR A 194 8.17 -1.33 17.60
CA THR A 194 8.18 0.04 17.06
C THR A 194 7.99 0.13 15.54
N HIS A 195 8.31 -0.94 14.81
CA HIS A 195 8.05 -1.06 13.38
C HIS A 195 6.55 -1.08 13.01
N ILE A 196 5.65 -1.47 13.92
CA ILE A 196 4.20 -1.50 13.70
C ILE A 196 3.58 -0.09 13.68
N PRO A 197 3.81 0.77 14.70
CA PRO A 197 3.31 2.14 14.69
C PRO A 197 4.04 3.01 13.65
N ALA A 198 5.33 2.78 13.39
CA ALA A 198 6.07 3.53 12.36
C ALA A 198 5.40 3.50 10.97
N ARG A 199 4.77 2.37 10.60
CA ARG A 199 4.01 2.24 9.34
C ARG A 199 2.68 3.01 9.29
N GLY A 200 2.34 3.70 10.37
CA GLY A 200 1.18 4.59 10.48
C GLY A 200 1.55 5.94 11.11
N ASP A 201 2.81 6.35 11.05
CA ASP A 201 3.23 7.70 11.41
C ASP A 201 2.83 8.68 10.30
N TYR A 202 1.56 9.10 10.31
CA TYR A 202 1.01 9.99 9.31
C TYR A 202 1.72 11.34 9.33
N ARG A 203 1.95 11.90 10.53
CA ARG A 203 2.69 13.15 10.70
C ARG A 203 4.06 13.08 10.05
N GLY A 204 4.91 12.14 10.46
CA GLY A 204 6.28 12.09 9.96
C GLY A 204 6.34 11.76 8.47
N THR A 205 5.53 10.80 7.99
CA THR A 205 5.52 10.43 6.57
C THR A 205 5.07 11.59 5.68
N VAL A 206 3.97 12.27 6.02
CA VAL A 206 3.47 13.39 5.20
C VAL A 206 4.41 14.58 5.26
N GLN A 207 5.07 14.84 6.40
CA GLN A 207 6.08 15.88 6.49
C GLN A 207 7.27 15.61 5.56
N ARG A 208 7.81 14.39 5.56
CA ARG A 208 8.90 14.00 4.63
C ARG A 208 8.46 14.10 3.17
N LEU A 209 7.26 13.64 2.84
CA LEU A 209 6.71 13.75 1.48
C LEU A 209 6.57 15.22 1.04
N ARG A 210 6.00 16.09 1.89
CA ARG A 210 5.83 17.53 1.58
C ARG A 210 7.16 18.26 1.48
N ALA A 211 8.18 17.84 2.22
CA ALA A 211 9.53 18.41 2.12
C ALA A 211 10.28 17.96 0.85
N ALA A 212 10.04 16.73 0.40
CA ALA A 212 10.70 16.16 -0.77
C ALA A 212 10.04 16.54 -2.11
N LEU A 213 8.70 16.67 -2.13
CA LEU A 213 7.92 16.75 -3.36
C LEU A 213 7.49 18.18 -3.69
N PRO A 214 7.54 18.59 -4.97
CA PRO A 214 6.96 19.85 -5.42
C PRO A 214 5.45 19.97 -5.11
N PRO A 215 4.93 21.20 -4.92
CA PRO A 215 3.49 21.42 -4.78
C PRO A 215 2.68 20.78 -5.91
N GLY A 216 1.55 20.17 -5.57
CA GLY A 216 0.66 19.52 -6.54
C GLY A 216 1.07 18.11 -6.98
N LYS A 217 2.21 17.57 -6.53
CA LYS A 217 2.60 16.18 -6.78
C LYS A 217 2.14 15.19 -5.69
N LEU A 218 1.57 15.67 -4.59
CA LEU A 218 1.12 14.83 -3.47
C LEU A 218 -0.37 15.03 -3.18
N LEU A 219 -1.10 13.92 -3.12
CA LEU A 219 -2.45 13.84 -2.58
C LEU A 219 -2.42 13.05 -1.26
N VAL A 220 -2.83 13.71 -0.18
CA VAL A 220 -3.08 13.08 1.12
C VAL A 220 -4.58 13.03 1.33
N GLU A 221 -5.15 11.85 1.56
CA GLU A 221 -6.61 11.69 1.61
C GLU A 221 -7.02 10.59 2.60
N TYR A 222 -8.19 10.76 3.20
CA TYR A 222 -8.81 9.73 4.03
C TYR A 222 -9.39 8.62 3.16
N ALA A 223 -9.17 7.36 3.52
CA ALA A 223 -9.68 6.21 2.78
C ALA A 223 -11.22 6.25 2.67
N GLU A 224 -11.89 6.73 3.70
CA GLU A 224 -13.34 6.93 3.78
C GLU A 224 -13.83 7.91 2.71
N ASN A 225 -13.08 8.98 2.45
CA ASN A 225 -13.44 9.99 1.45
C ASN A 225 -13.40 9.43 0.02
N LEU A 226 -12.52 8.48 -0.27
CA LEU A 226 -12.45 7.85 -1.60
C LEU A 226 -13.71 7.05 -1.96
N LEU A 227 -14.50 6.66 -0.95
CA LEU A 227 -15.78 5.99 -1.15
C LEU A 227 -16.92 6.97 -1.47
N THR A 228 -16.65 8.27 -1.38
CA THR A 228 -17.61 9.33 -1.75
C THR A 228 -17.35 9.80 -3.18
N GLU A 229 -18.40 10.24 -3.87
CA GLU A 229 -18.27 10.80 -5.22
C GLU A 229 -17.30 12.01 -5.25
N ALA A 230 -17.34 12.85 -4.23
CA ALA A 230 -16.49 14.03 -4.14
C ALA A 230 -15.00 13.67 -3.98
N GLY A 231 -14.67 12.71 -3.11
CA GLY A 231 -13.29 12.25 -2.94
C GLY A 231 -12.78 11.51 -4.18
N LEU A 232 -13.62 10.72 -4.82
CA LEU A 232 -13.26 10.03 -6.05
C LEU A 232 -13.02 11.00 -7.21
N LYS A 233 -13.86 12.05 -7.34
CA LYS A 233 -13.63 13.15 -8.29
C LYS A 233 -12.29 13.83 -8.07
N ARG A 234 -11.93 14.14 -6.81
CA ARG A 234 -10.62 14.74 -6.47
C ARG A 234 -9.45 13.83 -6.85
N LEU A 235 -9.53 12.55 -6.52
CA LEU A 235 -8.52 11.56 -6.87
C LEU A 235 -8.34 11.45 -8.39
N CYS A 236 -9.44 11.29 -9.14
CA CYS A 236 -9.38 11.19 -10.60
C CYS A 236 -8.78 12.46 -11.23
N ALA A 237 -9.21 13.65 -10.78
CA ALA A 237 -8.64 14.91 -11.25
C ALA A 237 -7.13 15.02 -10.97
N PHE A 238 -6.70 14.66 -9.75
CA PHE A 238 -5.29 14.65 -9.36
C PHE A 238 -4.43 13.71 -10.22
N LEU A 239 -4.99 12.55 -10.58
CA LEU A 239 -4.34 11.54 -11.42
C LEU A 239 -4.48 11.79 -12.93
N GLY A 240 -5.17 12.85 -13.36
CA GLY A 240 -5.41 13.14 -14.78
C GLY A 240 -6.37 12.16 -15.47
N LEU A 241 -7.24 11.52 -14.69
CA LEU A 241 -8.20 10.53 -15.16
C LEU A 241 -9.63 11.12 -15.27
N PRO A 242 -10.44 10.69 -16.25
CA PRO A 242 -11.87 10.96 -16.26
C PRO A 242 -12.55 10.33 -15.04
N MET A 243 -13.56 11.02 -14.51
CA MET A 243 -14.36 10.51 -13.40
C MET A 243 -15.13 9.25 -13.83
N GLN A 244 -14.97 8.18 -13.08
CA GLN A 244 -15.74 6.95 -13.20
C GLN A 244 -16.21 6.56 -11.81
N ALA A 245 -17.48 6.16 -11.67
CA ALA A 245 -17.98 5.70 -10.38
C ALA A 245 -17.28 4.39 -9.98
N ALA A 246 -16.99 4.23 -8.68
CA ALA A 246 -16.58 2.96 -8.13
C ALA A 246 -17.80 2.07 -7.89
N GLU A 247 -17.71 0.78 -8.19
CA GLU A 247 -18.68 -0.20 -7.71
C GLU A 247 -18.47 -0.36 -6.19
N THR A 248 -19.33 0.28 -5.39
CA THR A 248 -19.16 0.41 -3.94
C THR A 248 -19.53 -0.85 -3.15
N GLN A 249 -19.88 -1.96 -3.79
CA GLN A 249 -20.54 -3.09 -3.13
C GLN A 249 -19.65 -4.11 -2.44
N GLU A 250 -18.33 -4.14 -2.66
CA GLU A 250 -17.49 -5.12 -1.97
C GLU A 250 -16.56 -4.48 -0.93
N ARG A 251 -16.92 -4.63 0.35
CA ARG A 251 -15.95 -4.51 1.46
C ARG A 251 -14.98 -5.68 1.39
N VAL A 252 -13.92 -5.53 0.62
CA VAL A 252 -13.00 -6.64 0.42
C VAL A 252 -11.97 -6.73 1.53
N HIS A 253 -11.95 -7.91 2.16
CA HIS A 253 -11.12 -8.33 3.28
C HIS A 253 -11.59 -7.83 4.65
N GLU A 254 -12.83 -8.20 5.01
CA GLU A 254 -13.22 -8.33 6.41
C GLU A 254 -12.44 -9.50 7.04
N GLY A 255 -11.16 -9.27 7.36
CA GLY A 255 -10.33 -10.25 8.06
C GLY A 255 -10.95 -10.57 9.43
N ILE A 256 -10.82 -11.82 9.87
CA ILE A 256 -11.28 -12.41 11.15
C ILE A 256 -11.72 -11.35 12.18
N LYS A 257 -12.99 -11.39 12.58
CA LYS A 257 -13.64 -10.47 13.53
C LYS A 257 -13.11 -10.65 14.96
N ILE A 258 -11.81 -10.49 15.15
CA ILE A 258 -11.21 -10.26 16.45
C ILE A 258 -11.33 -8.76 16.68
N SER A 259 -12.28 -8.38 17.52
CA SER A 259 -12.49 -6.99 17.93
C SER A 259 -11.57 -6.63 19.09
N LEU A 260 -11.16 -5.37 19.16
CA LEU A 260 -10.64 -4.80 20.39
C LEU A 260 -11.78 -4.74 21.42
N ASP A 261 -11.49 -5.06 22.67
CA ASP A 261 -12.36 -4.65 23.78
C ASP A 261 -12.27 -3.13 23.99
N ASP A 262 -13.19 -2.58 24.79
CA ASP A 262 -13.28 -1.13 25.01
C ASP A 262 -12.03 -0.55 25.69
N GLU A 263 -11.39 -1.30 26.59
CA GLU A 263 -10.17 -0.84 27.28
C GLU A 263 -9.00 -0.75 26.31
N GLN A 264 -8.75 -1.82 25.55
CA GLN A 264 -7.73 -1.87 24.50
C GLN A 264 -7.94 -0.79 23.45
N ARG A 265 -9.19 -0.55 23.04
CA ARG A 265 -9.53 0.49 22.08
C ARG A 265 -9.18 1.88 22.63
N SER A 266 -9.54 2.15 23.89
CA SER A 266 -9.29 3.45 24.53
C SER A 266 -7.78 3.68 24.75
N GLN A 267 -7.06 2.66 25.25
CA GLN A 267 -5.59 2.71 25.39
C GLN A 267 -4.90 2.95 24.03
N THR A 268 -5.34 2.26 22.98
CA THR A 268 -4.80 2.44 21.63
C THR A 268 -5.12 3.82 21.06
N ALA A 269 -6.32 4.35 21.32
CA ALA A 269 -6.71 5.68 20.90
C ALA A 269 -5.82 6.74 21.55
N ARG A 270 -5.60 6.67 22.87
CA ARG A 270 -4.68 7.57 23.60
C ARG A 270 -3.26 7.52 23.06
N PHE A 271 -2.74 6.31 22.84
CA PHE A 271 -1.41 6.12 22.26
C PHE A 271 -1.25 6.79 20.88
N LEU A 272 -2.35 6.87 20.10
CA LEU A 272 -2.35 7.44 18.75
C LEU A 272 -2.96 8.84 18.67
N GLU A 273 -3.29 9.47 19.79
CA GLU A 273 -3.97 10.79 19.86
C GLU A 273 -3.26 11.83 18.99
N HIS A 274 -1.93 11.90 19.10
CA HIS A 274 -1.09 12.81 18.31
C HIS A 274 -1.26 12.66 16.78
N GLN A 275 -1.64 11.49 16.27
CA GLN A 275 -1.92 11.28 14.84
C GLN A 275 -3.30 11.82 14.44
N TYR A 276 -4.30 11.72 15.33
CA TYR A 276 -5.62 12.32 15.11
C TYR A 276 -5.55 13.84 15.12
N GLU A 277 -4.90 14.42 16.14
CA GLU A 277 -4.73 15.87 16.28
C GLU A 277 -4.01 16.45 15.06
N TRP A 278 -2.90 15.81 14.65
CA TRP A 278 -2.15 16.23 13.48
C TRP A 278 -3.00 16.15 12.21
N ALA A 279 -3.75 15.06 12.00
CA ALA A 279 -4.60 14.90 10.82
C ALA A 279 -5.70 15.97 10.75
N ALA A 280 -6.36 16.27 11.88
CA ALA A 280 -7.39 17.30 11.98
C ALA A 280 -6.87 18.69 11.60
N GLN A 281 -5.62 18.99 11.99
CA GLN A 281 -5.00 20.29 11.75
C GLN A 281 -4.37 20.41 10.34
N ASN A 282 -3.91 19.31 9.74
CA ASN A 282 -3.01 19.35 8.57
C ASN A 282 -3.58 18.72 7.30
N VAL A 283 -4.72 18.02 7.39
CA VAL A 283 -5.35 17.33 6.25
C VAL A 283 -6.77 17.85 6.04
N GLY A 284 -7.59 17.85 7.09
CA GLY A 284 -8.95 18.36 7.04
C GLY A 284 -9.82 17.80 8.17
N PRO A 285 -11.15 18.01 8.11
CA PRO A 285 -12.07 17.45 9.09
C PRO A 285 -11.95 15.92 9.16
N LEU A 286 -11.80 15.39 10.36
CA LEU A 286 -11.71 13.95 10.58
C LEU A 286 -13.02 13.26 10.15
N PRO A 287 -12.97 12.10 9.47
CA PRO A 287 -14.16 11.29 9.25
C PRO A 287 -14.86 10.90 10.56
N GLU A 288 -16.18 10.70 10.54
CA GLU A 288 -16.98 10.40 11.73
C GLU A 288 -16.43 9.22 12.55
N ALA A 289 -16.02 8.14 11.88
CA ALA A 289 -15.44 6.97 12.55
C ALA A 289 -14.16 7.31 13.35
N TRP A 290 -13.35 8.27 12.88
CA TRP A 290 -12.16 8.71 13.58
C TRP A 290 -12.52 9.56 14.79
N GLN A 291 -13.51 10.45 14.66
CA GLN A 291 -14.02 11.26 15.77
C GLN A 291 -14.55 10.36 16.90
N ASN A 292 -15.24 9.28 16.55
CA ASN A 292 -15.75 8.30 17.52
C ASN A 292 -14.65 7.58 18.30
N ASN A 293 -13.49 7.31 17.69
CA ASN A 293 -12.35 6.73 18.40
C ASN A 293 -11.57 7.80 19.19
N LEU A 294 -11.43 9.01 18.65
CA LEU A 294 -10.78 10.12 19.35
C LEU A 294 -11.55 10.52 20.62
N ALA A 295 -12.88 10.47 20.60
CA ALA A 295 -13.72 10.74 21.78
C ALA A 295 -13.56 9.72 22.92
N ARG A 296 -12.79 8.65 22.72
CA ARG A 296 -12.47 7.63 23.75
C ARG A 296 -11.15 7.89 24.47
N VAL A 297 -10.38 8.88 24.02
CA VAL A 297 -9.14 9.32 24.66
C VAL A 297 -9.46 9.87 26.04
#